data_AF-A0AAV8PR22-F1
#
_entry.id   AF-A0AAV8PR22-F1
#
_cell.length_a   1.000
_cell.length_b   1.000
_cell.length_c   1.000
_cell.angle_alpha   90.00
_cell.angle_beta   90.00
_cell.angle_gamma   90.00
#
_symmetry.space_group_name_H-M   'P 1'
#
loop_
_entity.id
_entity.type
_entity.pdbx_description
1 polymer ?
#
loop_
_entity_poly.entity_id
_entity_poly.type
_entity_poly.pdbx_seq_one_letter_code
_entity_poly.pdbx_strand_id
1 'polypeptide(L)'
;MAGRYDSDPFQEEDVNPFADSGVRGKAAGPNYGGGSLGSADLKKKERELQTREAELNKREKELKRKEEAAAQAGVVIDEKNWPPFFPIIHHDIANEIPIHLQRLQYLAFASLLGLTACLFWNIIAVTTAWIKGEGVKIWLLAIIYFISGVPGAYVLWYRPLYRAMRTESALNFGWFFLFYLLHIAFVIYSAVAPPIFFKGKSLTGILPAVDLISSKALVGIFYFVGFGLFCLESLLSVWVIQQVYMYFRGSGKAAEMKREAARGAMRAAI
;
A
#
# COMPACT_ATOMS: atom_id res chain seq x y z
N MET A 1 -59.73 -23.45 8.78
CA MET A 1 -58.46 -23.73 9.47
C MET A 1 -57.45 -24.15 8.43
N ALA A 2 -56.58 -23.24 8.01
CA ALA A 2 -55.50 -23.52 7.07
C ALA A 2 -54.18 -23.29 7.82
N GLY A 3 -53.54 -24.38 8.25
CA GLY A 3 -52.22 -24.37 8.87
C GLY A 3 -51.15 -24.47 7.79
N ARG A 4 -50.45 -23.36 7.59
CA ARG A 4 -49.29 -23.19 6.72
C ARG A 4 -48.06 -23.61 7.52
N TYR A 5 -47.37 -24.68 7.10
CA TYR A 5 -46.05 -25.03 7.64
C TYR A 5 -44.98 -24.43 6.72
N ASP A 6 -44.13 -23.61 7.33
CA ASP A 6 -42.82 -23.21 6.81
C ASP A 6 -41.94 -24.44 6.66
N SER A 7 -41.37 -24.62 5.46
CA SER A 7 -40.28 -25.55 5.18
C SER A 7 -39.02 -24.74 4.90
N ASP A 8 -38.03 -24.92 5.77
CA ASP A 8 -36.72 -24.29 5.79
C ASP A 8 -35.93 -24.59 4.48
N PRO A 9 -35.44 -23.58 3.73
CA PRO A 9 -34.80 -23.77 2.43
C PRO A 9 -33.36 -24.31 2.50
N PHE A 10 -32.91 -24.83 3.65
CA PHE A 10 -31.57 -25.40 3.83
C PHE A 10 -31.54 -26.92 4.08
N GLN A 11 -32.65 -27.64 3.84
CA GLN A 11 -32.60 -29.11 3.72
C GLN A 11 -32.25 -29.51 2.28
N GLU A 12 -30.96 -29.61 1.97
CA GLU A 12 -30.49 -30.53 0.94
C GLU A 12 -29.75 -31.69 1.62
N GLU A 13 -30.16 -32.90 1.22
CA GLU A 13 -29.84 -34.20 1.80
C GLU A 13 -28.35 -34.56 1.62
N ASP A 14 -27.64 -34.84 2.71
CA ASP A 14 -26.34 -35.53 2.69
C ASP A 14 -26.54 -37.00 2.29
N VAL A 15 -26.60 -37.26 0.98
CA VAL A 15 -26.60 -38.60 0.40
C VAL A 15 -25.19 -39.20 0.49
N ASN A 16 -25.02 -40.19 1.38
CA ASN A 16 -23.76 -40.91 1.55
C ASN A 16 -23.47 -41.81 0.33
N PRO A 17 -22.39 -41.56 -0.44
CA PRO A 17 -22.17 -42.17 -1.76
C PRO A 17 -21.66 -43.62 -1.73
N PHE A 18 -21.61 -44.28 -0.57
CA PHE A 18 -21.06 -45.64 -0.42
C PHE A 18 -22.12 -46.73 -0.15
N ALA A 19 -23.41 -46.42 -0.27
CA ALA A 19 -24.48 -47.27 0.25
C ALA A 19 -25.01 -48.38 -0.69
N ASP A 20 -24.48 -48.57 -1.91
CA ASP A 20 -25.02 -49.65 -2.77
C ASP A 20 -23.95 -50.45 -3.52
N SER A 21 -24.06 -51.78 -3.41
CA SER A 21 -23.20 -52.76 -4.06
C SER A 21 -24.09 -53.76 -4.79
N GLY A 22 -24.23 -53.59 -6.11
CA GLY A 22 -25.10 -54.42 -6.95
C GLY A 22 -24.73 -54.36 -8.42
N VAL A 23 -23.76 -55.18 -8.82
CA VAL A 23 -23.51 -55.81 -10.14
C VAL A 23 -24.23 -55.22 -11.37
N ARG A 24 -23.47 -54.73 -12.38
CA ARG A 24 -23.42 -55.25 -13.80
C ARG A 24 -22.70 -54.29 -14.78
N GLY A 25 -21.65 -54.78 -15.45
CA GLY A 25 -21.44 -54.56 -16.90
C GLY A 25 -20.49 -53.45 -17.41
N LYS A 26 -19.20 -53.80 -17.55
CA LYS A 26 -18.19 -53.38 -18.57
C LYS A 26 -18.11 -51.90 -19.04
N ALA A 27 -17.02 -51.23 -18.62
CA ALA A 27 -16.20 -50.36 -19.47
C ALA A 27 -14.76 -50.34 -18.93
N ALA A 28 -13.77 -50.40 -19.83
CA ALA A 28 -12.35 -50.51 -19.49
C ALA A 28 -11.79 -49.21 -18.88
N GLY A 29 -11.25 -49.32 -17.66
CA GLY A 29 -10.49 -48.28 -16.96
C GLY A 29 -9.18 -48.84 -16.42
N PRO A 30 -8.18 -48.00 -16.11
CA PRO A 30 -6.82 -48.45 -15.81
C PRO A 30 -6.82 -49.40 -14.62
N ASN A 31 -6.15 -50.55 -14.79
CA ASN A 31 -5.98 -51.56 -13.76
C ASN A 31 -5.10 -51.01 -12.61
N TYR A 32 -5.72 -50.31 -11.66
CA TYR A 32 -5.15 -50.13 -10.34
C TYR A 32 -5.33 -51.46 -9.60
N GLY A 33 -4.39 -52.38 -9.85
CA GLY A 33 -4.21 -53.53 -8.99
C GLY A 33 -4.08 -53.03 -7.56
N GLY A 34 -5.03 -53.43 -6.72
CA GLY A 34 -4.93 -53.35 -5.27
C GLY A 34 -3.75 -54.19 -4.81
N GLY A 35 -2.55 -53.63 -4.91
CA GLY A 35 -1.38 -54.16 -4.26
C GLY A 35 -1.53 -53.86 -2.77
N SER A 36 -1.78 -54.90 -1.97
CA SER A 36 -1.40 -54.88 -0.57
C SER A 36 0.03 -54.34 -0.50
N LEU A 37 0.23 -53.16 0.08
CA LEU A 37 1.55 -52.59 0.32
C LEU A 37 2.36 -53.68 1.04
N GLY A 38 3.28 -54.33 0.34
CA GLY A 38 4.12 -55.37 0.92
C GLY A 38 4.91 -54.75 2.06
N SER A 39 5.26 -55.55 3.08
CA SER A 39 6.10 -55.08 4.21
C SER A 39 7.35 -54.32 3.74
N ALA A 40 7.88 -54.65 2.55
CA ALA A 40 8.98 -53.95 1.90
C ALA A 40 8.63 -52.53 1.38
N ASP A 41 7.46 -52.34 0.77
CA ASP A 41 6.99 -51.03 0.29
C ASP A 41 6.61 -50.10 1.45
N LEU A 42 6.04 -50.67 2.53
CA LEU A 42 5.81 -49.94 3.78
C LEU A 42 7.12 -49.46 4.39
N LYS A 43 8.15 -50.33 4.47
CA LYS A 43 9.49 -49.95 4.96
C LYS A 43 10.17 -48.91 4.08
N LYS A 44 9.97 -48.95 2.76
CA LYS A 44 10.49 -47.93 1.84
C LYS A 44 9.81 -46.59 2.05
N LYS A 45 8.48 -46.59 2.21
CA LYS A 45 7.68 -45.39 2.49
C LYS A 45 8.00 -44.79 3.85
N GLU A 46 8.23 -45.63 4.85
CA GLU A 46 8.66 -45.21 6.19
C GLU A 46 10.03 -44.52 6.16
N ARG A 47 11.01 -45.07 5.42
CA ARG A 47 12.31 -44.42 5.20
C ARG A 47 12.18 -43.10 4.44
N GLU A 48 11.32 -43.05 3.41
CA GLU A 48 11.07 -41.82 2.66
C GLU A 48 10.44 -40.74 3.54
N LEU A 49 9.46 -41.11 4.38
CA LEU A 49 8.85 -40.21 5.35
C LEU A 49 9.88 -39.70 6.37
N GLN A 50 10.72 -40.58 6.92
CA GLN A 50 11.80 -40.18 7.84
C GLN A 50 12.78 -39.21 7.18
N THR A 51 13.11 -39.39 5.91
CA THR A 51 13.97 -38.43 5.18
C THR A 51 13.29 -37.09 4.95
N ARG A 52 11.99 -37.08 4.63
CA ARG A 52 11.21 -35.85 4.43
C ARG A 52 11.01 -35.10 5.76
N GLU A 53 10.73 -35.81 6.85
CA GLU A 53 10.65 -35.24 8.19
C GLU A 53 11.98 -34.62 8.62
N ALA A 54 13.10 -35.30 8.36
CA ALA A 54 14.43 -34.76 8.64
C ALA A 54 14.74 -33.51 7.79
N GLU A 55 14.29 -33.46 6.53
CA GLU A 55 14.43 -32.28 5.67
C GLU A 55 13.55 -31.12 6.14
N LEU A 56 12.29 -31.39 6.49
CA LEU A 56 11.36 -30.40 7.02
C LEU A 56 11.86 -29.80 8.33
N ASN A 57 12.33 -30.63 9.26
CA ASN A 57 12.89 -30.17 10.54
C ASN A 57 14.16 -29.32 10.35
N LYS A 58 14.97 -29.60 9.32
CA LYS A 58 16.10 -28.72 8.94
C LYS A 58 15.61 -27.37 8.41
N ARG A 59 14.60 -27.36 7.53
CA ARG A 59 14.03 -26.12 6.99
C ARG A 59 13.34 -25.28 8.06
N GLU A 60 12.61 -25.90 8.99
CA GLU A 60 12.00 -25.23 10.14
C GLU A 60 13.05 -24.59 11.05
N LYS A 61 14.15 -25.30 11.34
CA LYS A 61 15.26 -24.71 12.12
C LYS A 61 15.93 -23.56 11.40
N GLU A 62 16.10 -23.62 10.08
CA GLU A 62 16.63 -22.51 9.30
C GLU A 62 15.67 -21.32 9.24
N LEU A 63 14.37 -21.56 9.09
CA LEU A 63 13.34 -20.52 9.13
C LEU A 63 13.30 -19.88 10.51
N LYS A 64 13.27 -20.67 11.58
CA LYS A 64 13.31 -20.18 12.96
C LYS A 64 14.58 -19.37 13.23
N ARG A 65 15.74 -19.81 12.74
CA ARG A 65 16.99 -19.03 12.85
C ARG A 65 16.93 -17.72 12.06
N LYS A 66 16.29 -17.72 10.88
CA LYS A 66 16.09 -16.51 10.06
C LYS A 66 15.06 -15.56 10.70
N GLU A 67 14.02 -16.09 11.33
CA GLU A 67 13.01 -15.33 12.08
C GLU A 67 13.61 -14.75 13.35
N GLU A 68 14.38 -15.53 14.11
CA GLU A 68 15.11 -15.05 15.30
C GLU A 68 16.18 -14.02 14.92
N ALA A 69 16.89 -14.21 13.80
CA ALA A 69 17.83 -13.22 13.28
C ALA A 69 17.11 -11.94 12.78
N ALA A 70 15.93 -12.06 12.18
CA ALA A 70 15.10 -10.93 11.78
C ALA A 70 14.54 -10.18 13.00
N ALA A 71 14.12 -10.91 14.03
CA ALA A 71 13.66 -10.37 15.32
C ALA A 71 14.81 -9.67 16.07
N GLN A 72 16.01 -10.26 16.10
CA GLN A 72 17.22 -9.66 16.68
C GLN A 72 17.71 -8.45 15.86
N ALA A 73 17.47 -8.44 14.55
CA ALA A 73 17.73 -7.28 13.69
C ALA A 73 16.65 -6.17 13.81
N GLY A 74 15.67 -6.32 14.71
CA GLY A 74 14.60 -5.33 14.92
C GLY A 74 13.63 -5.22 13.75
N VAL A 75 13.58 -6.22 12.87
CA VAL A 75 12.56 -6.30 11.81
C VAL A 75 11.29 -6.83 12.46
N VAL A 76 10.51 -5.93 13.06
CA VAL A 76 9.13 -6.23 13.44
C VAL A 76 8.38 -6.52 12.15
N ILE A 77 7.93 -7.78 11.99
CA ILE A 77 7.02 -8.15 10.91
C ILE A 77 5.65 -7.60 11.32
N ASP A 78 5.41 -6.33 11.00
CA ASP A 78 4.13 -5.71 11.29
C ASP A 78 3.04 -6.30 10.34
N GLU A 79 1.95 -6.83 10.90
CA GLU A 79 0.89 -7.51 10.14
C GLU A 79 0.14 -6.54 9.22
N LYS A 80 0.04 -6.83 7.92
CA LYS A 80 -0.60 -5.93 6.95
C LYS A 80 -2.10 -5.84 7.26
N ASN A 81 -2.62 -4.63 7.45
CA ASN A 81 -4.00 -4.39 7.88
C ASN A 81 -4.76 -3.35 7.03
N TRP A 82 -4.09 -2.63 6.11
CA TRP A 82 -4.69 -1.52 5.37
C TRP A 82 -4.28 -1.51 3.88
N PRO A 83 -5.14 -1.04 2.94
CA PRO A 83 -6.56 -0.74 3.13
C PRO A 83 -7.39 -1.98 3.50
N PRO A 84 -8.55 -1.84 4.19
CA PRO A 84 -9.30 -2.99 4.73
C PRO A 84 -9.69 -4.06 3.71
N PHE A 85 -9.84 -3.65 2.44
CA PHE A 85 -10.23 -4.52 1.33
C PHE A 85 -9.02 -5.11 0.56
N PHE A 86 -7.80 -4.60 0.78
CA PHE A 86 -6.54 -5.16 0.27
C PHE A 86 -5.39 -4.82 1.25
N PRO A 87 -5.13 -5.64 2.27
CA PRO A 87 -4.09 -5.38 3.26
C PRO A 87 -2.70 -5.48 2.64
N ILE A 88 -2.19 -4.36 2.14
CA ILE A 88 -0.87 -4.23 1.52
C ILE A 88 0.13 -3.66 2.51
N ILE A 89 -0.34 -2.79 3.43
CA ILE A 89 0.49 -2.06 4.39
C ILE A 89 0.01 -2.31 5.82
N HIS A 90 0.94 -2.24 6.77
CA HIS A 90 0.61 -2.13 8.19
C HIS A 90 0.41 -0.66 8.56
N HIS A 91 -0.68 -0.37 9.25
CA HIS A 91 -1.08 0.97 9.68
C HIS A 91 -1.87 0.86 10.99
N ASP A 92 -1.20 1.05 12.13
CA ASP A 92 -1.84 1.08 13.44
C ASP A 92 -1.33 2.26 14.28
N ILE A 93 -1.81 3.46 13.93
CA ILE A 93 -1.42 4.70 14.60
C ILE A 93 -1.82 4.68 16.09
N ALA A 94 -2.94 4.05 16.44
CA ALA A 94 -3.49 4.10 17.80
C ALA A 94 -2.63 3.31 18.79
N ASN A 95 -2.07 2.19 18.35
CA ASN A 95 -1.29 1.30 19.22
C ASN A 95 0.22 1.55 19.13
N GLU A 96 0.76 1.98 17.98
CA GLU A 96 2.22 2.11 17.80
C GLU A 96 2.79 3.51 18.04
N ILE A 97 1.96 4.56 17.94
CA ILE A 97 2.41 5.95 18.06
C ILE A 97 1.98 6.51 19.42
N PRO A 98 2.87 7.16 20.18
CA PRO A 98 2.51 7.82 21.43
C PRO A 98 1.35 8.82 21.26
N ILE A 99 0.40 8.84 22.20
CA ILE A 99 -0.87 9.61 22.11
C ILE A 99 -0.69 11.08 21.70
N HIS A 100 0.41 11.71 22.15
CA HIS A 100 0.71 13.12 21.86
C HIS A 100 1.19 13.36 20.41
N LEU A 101 1.68 12.32 19.73
CA LEU A 101 2.14 12.35 18.33
C LEU A 101 1.10 11.82 17.34
N GLN A 102 0.08 11.11 17.81
CA GLN A 102 -0.96 10.54 16.94
C GLN A 102 -1.63 11.58 16.07
N ARG A 103 -1.95 12.77 16.60
CA ARG A 103 -2.55 13.87 15.82
C ARG A 103 -1.70 14.28 14.62
N LEU A 104 -0.39 14.39 14.82
CA LEU A 104 0.57 14.68 13.74
C LEU A 104 0.57 13.58 12.68
N GLN A 105 0.61 12.32 13.12
CA GLN A 105 0.61 11.18 12.21
C GLN A 105 -0.70 11.07 11.42
N TYR A 106 -1.85 11.36 12.04
CA TYR A 106 -3.14 11.42 11.34
C TYR A 106 -3.20 12.56 10.33
N LEU A 107 -2.63 13.74 10.60
CA LEU A 107 -2.55 14.83 9.62
C LEU A 107 -1.65 14.46 8.44
N ALA A 108 -0.51 13.81 8.69
CA ALA A 108 0.36 13.32 7.63
C ALA A 108 -0.32 12.21 6.80
N PHE A 109 -1.08 11.33 7.45
CA PHE A 109 -1.89 10.34 6.76
C PHE A 109 -3.00 10.98 5.92
N ALA A 110 -3.66 12.02 6.44
CA ALA A 110 -4.66 12.79 5.70
C ALA A 110 -4.05 13.43 4.44
N SER A 111 -2.82 13.93 4.48
CA SER A 111 -2.10 14.41 3.29
C SER A 111 -1.80 13.29 2.29
N LEU A 112 -1.50 12.06 2.75
CA LEU A 112 -1.30 10.92 1.84
C LEU A 112 -2.61 10.55 1.11
N LEU A 113 -3.72 10.54 1.86
CA LEU A 113 -5.05 10.33 1.30
C LEU A 113 -5.47 11.48 0.38
N GLY A 114 -5.15 12.73 0.74
CA GLY A 114 -5.40 13.92 -0.05
C GLY A 114 -4.66 13.87 -1.40
N LEU A 115 -3.37 13.52 -1.40
CA LEU A 115 -2.62 13.26 -2.64
C LEU A 115 -3.28 12.17 -3.50
N THR A 116 -3.70 11.07 -2.87
CA THR A 116 -4.38 9.97 -3.56
C THR A 116 -5.68 10.44 -4.20
N ALA A 117 -6.49 11.21 -3.48
CA ALA A 117 -7.73 11.79 -3.97
C ALA A 117 -7.49 12.79 -5.12
N CYS A 118 -6.49 13.67 -4.99
CA CYS A 118 -6.09 14.62 -6.04
C CYS A 118 -5.71 13.89 -7.32
N LEU A 119 -4.84 12.90 -7.24
CA LEU A 119 -4.35 12.16 -8.42
C LEU A 119 -5.43 11.25 -9.02
N PHE A 120 -6.31 10.67 -8.19
CA PHE A 120 -7.45 9.92 -8.67
C PHE A 120 -8.44 10.80 -9.44
N TRP A 121 -8.80 11.95 -8.87
CA TRP A 121 -9.63 12.95 -9.56
C TRP A 121 -8.96 13.44 -10.85
N ASN A 122 -7.64 13.63 -10.81
CA ASN A 122 -6.87 14.01 -11.98
C ASN A 122 -7.02 13.00 -13.14
N ILE A 123 -6.99 11.69 -12.85
CA ILE A 123 -7.27 10.67 -13.87
C ILE A 123 -8.67 10.84 -14.45
N ILE A 124 -9.71 11.05 -13.63
CA ILE A 124 -11.10 11.22 -14.08
C ILE A 124 -11.21 12.44 -15.02
N ALA A 125 -10.66 13.58 -14.60
CA ALA A 125 -10.69 14.82 -15.35
C ALA A 125 -9.95 14.70 -16.68
N VAL A 126 -8.73 14.16 -16.67
CA VAL A 126 -7.92 14.00 -17.88
C VAL A 126 -8.50 12.91 -18.80
N THR A 127 -9.16 11.88 -18.26
CA THR A 127 -9.92 10.90 -19.07
C THR A 127 -11.07 11.59 -19.80
N THR A 128 -11.81 12.48 -19.13
CA THR A 128 -12.86 13.28 -19.77
C THR A 128 -12.29 14.18 -20.86
N ALA A 129 -11.12 14.80 -20.61
CA ALA A 129 -10.42 15.62 -21.59
C ALA A 129 -10.00 14.81 -22.83
N TRP A 130 -9.44 13.61 -22.63
CA TRP A 130 -9.03 12.69 -23.68
C TRP A 130 -10.22 12.23 -24.54
N ILE A 131 -11.34 11.84 -23.92
CA ILE A 131 -12.57 11.48 -24.63
C ILE A 131 -13.11 12.66 -25.45
N LYS A 132 -12.91 13.89 -24.97
CA LYS A 132 -13.26 15.14 -25.67
C LYS A 132 -12.18 15.61 -26.65
N GLY A 133 -11.25 14.75 -27.05
CA GLY A 133 -10.28 15.01 -28.13
C GLY A 133 -8.96 15.64 -27.69
N GLU A 134 -8.63 15.68 -26.39
CA GLU A 134 -7.26 15.96 -25.97
C GLU A 134 -6.35 14.73 -26.24
N GLY A 135 -5.02 14.94 -26.26
CA GLY A 135 -4.08 13.89 -26.67
C GLY A 135 -3.91 12.74 -25.65
N VAL A 136 -3.77 11.50 -26.13
CA VAL A 136 -3.53 10.32 -25.26
C VAL A 136 -2.28 10.46 -24.36
N LYS A 137 -1.29 11.25 -24.79
CA LYS A 137 -0.07 11.52 -24.00
C LYS A 137 -0.38 12.16 -22.64
N ILE A 138 -1.35 13.10 -22.57
CA ILE A 138 -1.69 13.74 -21.30
C ILE A 138 -2.40 12.77 -20.34
N TRP A 139 -3.18 11.85 -20.91
CA TRP A 139 -3.87 10.80 -20.16
C TRP A 139 -2.92 9.77 -19.58
N LEU A 140 -1.96 9.30 -20.37
CA LEU A 140 -0.90 8.39 -19.89
C LEU A 140 -0.08 9.02 -18.76
N LEU A 141 0.24 10.32 -18.85
CA LEU A 141 0.93 11.03 -17.77
C LEU A 141 0.12 11.07 -16.48
N ALA A 142 -1.20 11.28 -16.54
CA ALA A 142 -2.07 11.25 -15.37
C ALA A 142 -2.03 9.89 -14.65
N ILE A 143 -2.00 8.79 -15.41
CA ILE A 143 -1.87 7.43 -14.87
C ILE A 143 -0.50 7.23 -14.22
N ILE A 144 0.58 7.67 -14.90
CA ILE A 144 1.94 7.58 -14.35
C ILE A 144 2.02 8.34 -13.02
N TYR A 145 1.45 9.55 -12.93
CA TYR A 145 1.44 10.31 -11.68
C TYR A 145 0.75 9.56 -10.56
N PHE A 146 -0.37 8.87 -10.82
CA PHE A 146 -1.05 8.08 -9.80
C PHE A 146 -0.24 6.85 -9.37
N ILE A 147 0.24 6.05 -10.34
CA ILE A 147 0.95 4.78 -10.08
C ILE A 147 2.30 5.02 -9.41
N SER A 148 2.99 6.12 -9.74
CA SER A 148 4.29 6.45 -9.12
C SER A 148 4.15 7.36 -7.91
N GLY A 149 3.23 8.32 -7.95
CA GLY A 149 3.07 9.35 -6.93
C GLY A 149 2.54 8.80 -5.61
N VAL A 150 1.51 7.94 -5.63
CA VAL A 150 0.93 7.39 -4.39
C VAL A 150 1.91 6.43 -3.68
N PRO A 151 2.49 5.42 -4.36
CA PRO A 151 3.49 4.56 -3.72
C PRO A 151 4.77 5.31 -3.37
N GLY A 152 5.20 6.24 -4.22
CA GLY A 152 6.35 7.10 -3.96
C GLY A 152 6.17 7.92 -2.69
N ALA A 153 5.02 8.58 -2.53
CA ALA A 153 4.68 9.34 -1.33
C ALA A 153 4.68 8.47 -0.07
N TYR A 154 4.10 7.27 -0.16
CA TYR A 154 4.09 6.33 0.95
C TYR A 154 5.51 5.94 1.39
N VAL A 155 6.38 5.57 0.44
CA VAL A 155 7.73 5.09 0.74
C VAL A 155 8.68 6.22 1.13
N LEU A 156 8.58 7.38 0.47
CA LEU A 156 9.57 8.44 0.56
C LEU A 156 9.36 9.37 1.75
N TRP A 157 8.12 9.60 2.19
CA TRP A 157 7.88 10.52 3.30
C TRP A 157 6.93 9.96 4.36
N TYR A 158 5.85 9.26 4.01
CA TYR A 158 4.89 8.79 5.01
C TYR A 158 5.48 7.71 5.92
N ARG A 159 6.05 6.65 5.34
CA ARG A 159 6.66 5.54 6.08
C ARG A 159 7.88 5.98 6.89
N PRO A 160 8.80 6.81 6.38
CA PRO A 160 9.87 7.40 7.18
C PRO A 160 9.35 8.22 8.36
N LEU A 161 8.32 9.05 8.17
CA LEU A 161 7.71 9.81 9.26
C LEU A 161 7.10 8.89 10.32
N TYR A 162 6.33 7.89 9.90
CA TYR A 162 5.74 6.90 10.80
C TYR A 162 6.80 6.21 11.67
N ARG A 163 7.90 5.77 11.03
CA ARG A 163 9.05 5.21 11.73
C ARG A 163 9.70 6.21 12.68
N ALA A 164 9.87 7.46 12.27
CA ALA A 164 10.44 8.51 13.10
C ALA A 164 9.60 8.79 14.36
N MET A 165 8.27 8.69 14.25
CA MET A 165 7.35 8.87 15.36
C MET A 165 7.32 7.65 16.31
N ARG A 166 7.59 6.44 15.80
CA ARG A 166 7.66 5.20 16.59
C ARG A 166 9.02 4.99 17.28
N THR A 167 10.13 5.18 16.56
CA THR A 167 11.48 4.85 17.06
C THR A 167 12.34 6.07 17.38
N GLU A 168 11.75 7.27 17.32
CA GLU A 168 12.39 8.55 17.63
C GLU A 168 13.63 8.94 16.81
N SER A 169 13.92 8.24 15.71
CA SER A 169 15.12 8.45 14.89
C SER A 169 15.15 9.82 14.18
N ALA A 170 16.21 10.60 14.43
CA ALA A 170 16.43 11.91 13.80
C ALA A 170 16.71 11.84 12.29
N LEU A 171 17.37 10.78 11.80
CA LEU A 171 17.63 10.58 10.38
C LEU A 171 16.35 10.39 9.56
N ASN A 172 15.37 9.66 10.11
CA ASN A 172 14.07 9.47 9.47
C ASN A 172 13.29 10.80 9.36
N PHE A 173 13.42 11.71 10.34
CA PHE A 173 12.89 13.06 10.23
C PHE A 173 13.56 13.86 9.11
N GLY A 174 14.89 13.80 8.99
CA GLY A 174 15.62 14.46 7.89
C GLY A 174 15.17 13.96 6.51
N TRP A 175 15.01 12.65 6.36
CA TRP A 175 14.49 12.04 5.12
C TRP A 175 13.05 12.47 4.82
N PHE A 176 12.18 12.49 5.84
CA PHE A 176 10.82 13.02 5.71
C PHE A 176 10.84 14.46 5.21
N PHE A 177 11.58 15.38 5.84
CA PHE A 177 11.61 16.78 5.44
C PHE A 177 12.05 16.97 3.98
N LEU A 178 13.08 16.24 3.54
CA LEU A 178 13.57 16.32 2.17
C LEU A 178 12.48 15.96 1.14
N PHE A 179 11.85 14.79 1.29
CA PHE A 179 10.85 14.33 0.32
C PHE A 179 9.49 15.00 0.49
N TYR A 180 9.14 15.43 1.70
CA TYR A 180 7.91 16.16 1.93
C TYR A 180 7.96 17.59 1.37
N LEU A 181 9.15 18.23 1.32
CA LEU A 181 9.34 19.47 0.55
C LEU A 181 9.14 19.26 -0.95
N LEU A 182 9.61 18.14 -1.50
CA LEU A 182 9.35 17.79 -2.90
C LEU A 182 7.86 17.54 -3.15
N HIS A 183 7.17 16.89 -2.20
CA HIS A 183 5.70 16.74 -2.24
C HIS A 183 4.99 18.09 -2.26
N ILE A 184 5.34 19.00 -1.34
CA ILE A 184 4.79 20.38 -1.31
C ILE A 184 5.02 21.09 -2.65
N ALA A 185 6.24 21.04 -3.18
CA ALA A 185 6.56 21.65 -4.46
C ALA A 185 5.72 21.03 -5.59
N PHE A 186 5.54 19.70 -5.59
CA PHE A 186 4.73 18.99 -6.57
C PHE A 186 3.24 19.39 -6.50
N VAL A 187 2.64 19.47 -5.31
CA VAL A 187 1.21 19.81 -5.18
C VAL A 187 0.94 21.29 -5.53
N ILE A 188 1.87 22.20 -5.19
CA ILE A 188 1.80 23.61 -5.62
C ILE A 188 1.97 23.71 -7.14
N TYR A 189 2.96 23.00 -7.70
CA TYR A 189 3.14 22.92 -9.14
C TYR A 189 1.89 22.37 -9.84
N SER A 190 1.24 21.37 -9.25
CA SER A 190 0.01 20.76 -9.81
C SER A 190 -1.19 21.69 -9.71
N ALA A 191 -1.30 22.51 -8.65
CA ALA A 191 -2.35 23.52 -8.53
C ALA A 191 -2.23 24.60 -9.63
N VAL A 192 -1.01 25.00 -9.99
CA VAL A 192 -0.81 25.97 -11.07
C VAL A 192 -0.88 25.29 -12.46
N ALA A 193 -0.24 24.12 -12.57
CA ALA A 193 -0.01 23.34 -13.78
C ALA A 193 0.55 24.17 -14.97
N PRO A 194 1.71 24.85 -14.79
CA PRO A 194 2.29 25.64 -15.87
C PRO A 194 2.79 24.74 -17.03
N PRO A 195 2.68 25.18 -18.29
CA PRO A 195 3.02 24.38 -19.46
C PRO A 195 4.53 24.37 -19.74
N ILE A 196 5.36 24.03 -18.74
CA ILE A 196 6.83 24.13 -18.83
C ILE A 196 7.42 22.86 -19.43
N PHE A 197 7.08 21.69 -18.88
CA PHE A 197 7.70 20.41 -19.27
C PHE A 197 6.81 19.58 -20.21
N PHE A 198 5.49 19.75 -20.12
CA PHE A 198 4.47 19.11 -20.95
C PHE A 198 3.40 20.15 -21.30
N LYS A 199 2.53 19.90 -22.28
CA LYS A 199 1.48 20.83 -22.76
C LYS A 199 0.40 21.22 -21.70
N GLY A 200 0.73 21.31 -20.42
CA GLY A 200 -0.05 21.92 -19.33
C GLY A 200 -1.30 21.16 -18.89
N LYS A 201 -1.79 20.18 -19.67
CA LYS A 201 -3.13 19.59 -19.49
C LYS A 201 -3.17 18.23 -18.78
N SER A 202 -2.02 17.65 -18.40
CA SER A 202 -1.97 16.38 -17.67
C SER A 202 -2.26 16.50 -16.18
N LEU A 203 -2.26 17.72 -15.65
CA LEU A 203 -2.62 18.05 -14.27
C LEU A 203 -3.81 19.01 -14.27
N THR A 204 -4.70 18.85 -13.31
CA THR A 204 -5.91 19.65 -13.14
C THR A 204 -5.63 20.96 -12.38
N GLY A 205 -4.66 21.74 -12.88
CA GLY A 205 -4.35 23.05 -12.32
C GLY A 205 -5.21 24.18 -12.89
N ILE A 206 -5.06 25.38 -12.35
CA ILE A 206 -5.85 26.55 -12.75
C ILE A 206 -5.60 26.95 -14.21
N LEU A 207 -4.35 26.87 -14.70
CA LEU A 207 -4.02 27.27 -16.07
C LEU A 207 -4.72 26.40 -17.13
N PRO A 208 -4.65 25.05 -17.08
CA PRO A 208 -5.41 24.22 -18.01
C PRO A 208 -6.93 24.30 -17.77
N ALA A 209 -7.40 24.58 -16.55
CA ALA A 209 -8.83 24.80 -16.29
C ALA A 209 -9.37 25.99 -17.10
N VAL A 210 -8.66 27.12 -17.06
CA VAL A 210 -9.01 28.35 -17.79
C VAL A 210 -8.87 28.17 -19.31
N ASP A 211 -7.88 27.42 -19.78
CA ASP A 211 -7.73 27.12 -21.23
C ASP A 211 -8.91 26.27 -21.76
N LEU A 212 -9.36 25.30 -20.96
CA LEU A 212 -10.36 24.33 -21.40
C LEU A 212 -11.81 24.80 -21.20
N ILE A 213 -12.09 25.73 -20.27
CA ILE A 213 -13.46 26.16 -19.96
C ILE A 213 -14.15 26.83 -21.16
N SER A 214 -13.39 27.58 -21.97
CA SER A 214 -13.92 28.32 -23.12
C SER A 214 -14.32 27.42 -24.30
N SER A 215 -13.70 26.25 -24.41
CA SER A 215 -13.93 25.31 -25.52
C SER A 215 -14.75 24.09 -25.12
N LYS A 216 -14.56 23.59 -23.89
CA LYS A 216 -15.12 22.34 -23.37
C LYS A 216 -15.53 22.55 -21.91
N ALA A 217 -16.63 23.26 -21.69
CA ALA A 217 -17.10 23.68 -20.37
C ALA A 217 -17.08 22.55 -19.30
N LEU A 218 -17.56 21.35 -19.65
CA LEU A 218 -17.53 20.20 -18.73
C LEU A 218 -16.11 19.82 -18.29
N VAL A 219 -15.15 19.79 -19.23
CA VAL A 219 -13.74 19.48 -18.93
C VAL A 219 -13.15 20.58 -18.06
N GLY A 220 -13.41 21.85 -18.37
CA GLY A 220 -12.98 22.98 -17.55
C GLY A 220 -13.48 22.91 -16.11
N ILE A 221 -14.75 22.57 -15.88
CA ILE A 221 -15.33 22.38 -14.54
C ILE A 221 -14.58 21.28 -13.77
N PHE A 222 -14.32 20.13 -14.42
CA PHE A 222 -13.61 19.02 -13.78
C PHE A 222 -12.18 19.42 -13.38
N TYR A 223 -11.53 20.24 -14.20
CA TYR A 223 -10.21 20.80 -13.90
C TYR A 223 -10.26 21.81 -12.75
N PHE A 224 -11.30 22.65 -12.65
CA PHE A 224 -11.47 23.54 -11.50
C PHE A 224 -11.69 22.79 -10.19
N VAL A 225 -12.42 21.67 -10.20
CA VAL A 225 -12.55 20.81 -9.01
C VAL A 225 -11.19 20.25 -8.61
N GLY A 226 -10.41 19.74 -9.58
CA GLY A 226 -9.06 19.25 -9.33
C GLY A 226 -8.13 20.34 -8.79
N PHE A 227 -8.23 21.57 -9.30
CA PHE A 227 -7.49 22.72 -8.81
C PHE A 227 -7.81 22.99 -7.33
N GLY A 228 -9.09 22.98 -6.98
CA GLY A 228 -9.54 23.11 -5.59
C GLY A 228 -8.94 22.04 -4.68
N LEU A 229 -8.93 20.79 -5.13
CA LEU A 229 -8.33 19.66 -4.39
C LEU A 229 -6.81 19.87 -4.19
N PHE A 230 -6.07 20.26 -5.24
CA PHE A 230 -4.64 20.54 -5.13
C PHE A 230 -4.33 21.76 -4.24
N CYS A 231 -5.18 22.78 -4.22
CA CYS A 231 -5.06 23.89 -3.27
C CYS A 231 -5.25 23.43 -1.82
N LEU A 232 -6.29 22.65 -1.55
CA LEU A 232 -6.54 22.11 -0.21
C LEU A 232 -5.39 21.21 0.25
N GLU A 233 -4.89 20.34 -0.63
CA GLU A 233 -3.74 19.48 -0.33
C GLU A 233 -2.46 20.30 -0.11
N SER A 234 -2.25 21.39 -0.85
CA SER A 234 -1.11 22.29 -0.64
C SER A 234 -1.16 22.95 0.74
N LEU A 235 -2.34 23.44 1.16
CA LEU A 235 -2.55 24.04 2.48
C LEU A 235 -2.34 23.02 3.59
N LEU A 236 -2.92 21.83 3.47
CA LEU A 236 -2.72 20.73 4.41
C LEU A 236 -1.25 20.35 4.52
N SER A 237 -0.54 20.25 3.39
CA SER A 237 0.88 19.88 3.37
C SER A 237 1.76 20.92 4.05
N VAL A 238 1.51 22.22 3.81
CA VAL A 238 2.21 23.30 4.52
C VAL A 238 1.93 23.26 6.01
N TRP A 239 0.69 22.94 6.41
CA TRP A 239 0.35 22.81 7.82
C TRP A 239 1.05 21.61 8.48
N VAL A 240 1.06 20.44 7.83
CA VAL A 240 1.75 19.24 8.32
C VAL A 240 3.24 19.50 8.54
N ILE A 241 3.94 20.08 7.55
CA ILE A 241 5.38 20.31 7.69
C ILE A 241 5.69 21.30 8.83
N GLN A 242 4.85 22.32 9.03
CA GLN A 242 5.00 23.24 10.16
C GLN A 242 4.85 22.50 11.48
N GLN A 243 3.83 21.66 11.64
CA GLN A 243 3.59 20.93 12.88
C GLN A 243 4.72 19.93 13.17
N VAL A 244 5.18 19.19 12.16
CA VAL A 244 6.31 18.24 12.31
C VAL A 244 7.62 18.99 12.62
N TYR A 245 7.85 20.14 11.96
CA TYR A 245 9.03 20.96 12.22
C TYR A 245 9.05 21.53 13.64
N MET A 246 7.91 22.04 14.12
CA MET A 246 7.77 22.54 15.49
C MET A 246 8.06 21.45 16.52
N TYR A 247 7.52 20.24 16.31
CA TYR A 247 7.84 19.08 17.14
C TYR A 247 9.34 18.74 17.11
N PHE A 248 9.91 18.60 15.91
CA PHE A 248 11.32 18.23 15.73
C PHE A 248 12.31 19.23 16.35
N ARG A 249 11.98 20.53 16.29
CA ARG A 249 12.79 21.59 16.90
C ARG A 249 12.63 21.60 18.42
N GLY A 250 11.42 21.37 18.93
CA GLY A 250 11.12 21.34 20.37
C GLY A 250 11.70 20.11 21.08
N SER A 251 11.88 18.99 20.37
CA SER A 251 12.34 17.72 20.94
C SER A 251 13.85 17.56 21.07
N GLY A 252 14.66 18.58 20.73
CA GLY A 252 16.13 18.50 20.76
C GLY A 252 16.78 17.65 19.66
N LYS A 253 15.98 16.92 18.86
CA LYS A 253 16.42 16.04 17.75
C LYS A 253 17.18 16.80 16.67
N ALA A 254 16.88 18.08 16.48
CA ALA A 254 17.64 18.95 15.58
C ALA A 254 19.12 19.08 15.97
N ALA A 255 19.43 19.11 17.28
CA ALA A 255 20.80 19.19 17.77
C ALA A 255 21.51 17.84 17.67
N GLU A 256 20.80 16.75 17.92
CA GLU A 256 21.30 15.38 17.74
C GLU A 256 21.69 15.11 16.28
N MET A 257 20.81 15.43 15.33
CA MET A 257 21.08 15.27 13.90
C MET A 257 22.33 16.05 13.45
N LYS A 258 22.54 17.28 13.97
CA LYS A 258 23.77 18.06 13.68
C LYS A 258 25.02 17.36 14.22
N ARG A 259 24.96 16.78 15.42
CA ARG A 259 26.07 16.04 16.03
C ARG A 259 26.37 14.75 15.25
N GLU A 260 25.34 14.02 14.83
CA GLU A 260 25.49 12.81 14.01
C GLU A 260 26.08 13.13 12.63
N ALA A 261 25.59 14.17 11.95
CA ALA A 261 26.13 14.61 10.67
C ALA A 261 27.60 15.03 10.78
N ALA A 262 27.97 15.76 11.84
CA ALA A 262 29.36 16.12 12.11
C ALA A 262 30.25 14.89 12.36
N ARG A 263 29.77 13.90 13.12
CA ARG A 263 30.47 12.63 13.34
C ARG A 263 30.60 11.80 12.05
N GLY A 264 29.56 11.78 11.22
CA GLY A 264 29.57 11.10 9.92
C GLY A 264 30.57 11.71 8.95
N ALA A 265 30.60 13.04 8.84
CA ALA A 265 31.57 13.75 8.01
C ALA A 265 33.01 13.52 8.49
N MET A 266 33.25 13.51 9.80
CA MET A 266 34.56 13.20 10.39
C MET A 266 35.01 11.77 10.05
N ARG A 267 34.11 10.78 10.12
CA ARG A 267 34.42 9.38 9.76
C ARG A 267 34.69 9.18 8.27
N ALA A 268 34.11 10.00 7.41
CA ALA A 268 34.35 9.94 5.96
C ALA A 268 35.64 10.67 5.53
N ALA A 269 36.24 11.46 6.43
CA ALA A 269 37.45 12.25 6.17
C ALA A 269 38.74 11.63 6.73
N ILE A 270 38.63 10.52 7.48
CA ILE A 270 39.74 9.69 7.99
C ILE A 270 39.82 8.44 7.13
#